data_AF-A0A2M9QA49-F1
#
_entry.id   AF-A0A2M9QA49-F1
#
_cell.length_a   1.000
_cell.length_b   1.000
_cell.length_c   1.000
_cell.angle_alpha   90.00
_cell.angle_beta   90.00
_cell.angle_gamma   90.00
#
_symmetry.space_group_name_H-M   'P 1'
#
loop_
_entity.id
_entity.type
_entity.pdbx_description
1 polymer ?
#
loop_
_entity_poly.entity_id
_entity_poly.type
_entity_poly.pdbx_seq_one_letter_code
_entity_poly.pdbx_strand_id
1 'polypeptide(L)'
;MIDALYDEVYIHKVVYDELLLSEVKQNVDAKLNDGWILFDPDDEDALSDYRYEIYNQYLVDVKQGFTDLDEKKTREGRPLKYTNDLGEMHSLAAAMLLGASIIFSNDYDILEDIKDSELRITVDEAEDSELIQHDTLVDFCFYLVVFDIEAKANVRKFLKAIQPFKVSVLDERLKQFQPKETG
;
A
#
# COMPACT_ATOMS: atom_id res chain seq x y z
N MET A 1 -12.93 6.89 6.62
CA MET A 1 -12.99 5.42 6.85
C MET A 1 -11.61 4.82 6.69
N ILE A 2 -10.93 5.06 5.56
CA ILE A 2 -9.47 4.85 5.45
C ILE A 2 -8.74 5.72 6.49
N ASP A 3 -9.13 6.99 6.56
CA ASP A 3 -8.66 8.00 7.54
C ASP A 3 -8.94 7.63 9.01
N ALA A 4 -9.79 6.63 9.27
CA ALA A 4 -10.07 6.14 10.62
C ALA A 4 -9.20 4.93 10.99
N LEU A 5 -8.51 4.35 10.00
CA LEU A 5 -7.62 3.20 10.15
C LEU A 5 -6.15 3.59 10.05
N TYR A 6 -5.84 4.56 9.21
CA TYR A 6 -4.50 5.01 8.92
C TYR A 6 -4.39 6.48 9.29
N ASP A 7 -3.35 6.83 10.04
CA ASP A 7 -3.15 8.19 10.56
C ASP A 7 -2.90 9.19 9.42
N GLU A 8 -1.86 8.96 8.62
CA GLU A 8 -1.52 9.78 7.45
C GLU A 8 -1.62 8.93 6.18
N VAL A 9 -2.34 9.45 5.19
CA VAL A 9 -2.60 8.76 3.93
C VAL A 9 -1.97 9.52 2.77
N TYR A 10 -1.05 8.86 2.09
CA TYR A 10 -0.39 9.38 0.91
C TYR A 10 -0.94 8.71 -0.35
N ILE A 11 -1.07 9.49 -1.42
CA ILE A 11 -1.22 8.97 -2.78
C ILE A 11 -0.06 9.50 -3.62
N HIS A 12 0.67 8.59 -4.25
CA HIS A 12 1.74 8.96 -5.16
C HIS A 12 1.15 9.56 -6.45
N LYS A 13 1.77 10.62 -6.99
CA LYS A 13 1.33 11.32 -8.21
C LYS A 13 1.11 10.39 -9.40
N VAL A 14 2.04 9.47 -9.66
CA VAL A 14 1.94 8.43 -10.69
C VAL A 14 0.63 7.63 -10.55
N VAL A 15 0.32 7.14 -9.34
CA VAL A 15 -0.92 6.37 -9.07
C VAL A 15 -2.16 7.23 -9.27
N TYR A 16 -2.12 8.49 -8.82
CA TYR A 16 -3.21 9.45 -9.04
C TYR A 16 -3.47 9.71 -10.53
N ASP A 17 -2.42 9.78 -11.35
CA ASP A 17 -2.53 10.01 -12.79
C ASP A 17 -3.08 8.80 -13.55
N GLU A 18 -2.90 7.59 -13.03
CA GLU A 18 -3.47 6.35 -13.57
C GLU A 18 -4.99 6.23 -13.34
N LEU A 19 -5.60 7.10 -12.52
CA LEU A 19 -7.04 7.12 -12.31
C LEU A 19 -7.80 7.58 -13.56
N LEU A 20 -8.33 6.63 -14.32
CA LEU A 20 -9.05 6.89 -15.58
C LEU A 20 -10.50 7.33 -15.40
N LEU A 21 -11.14 6.93 -14.30
CA LEU A 21 -12.56 7.21 -14.07
C LEU A 21 -12.72 8.55 -13.36
N SER A 22 -13.45 9.49 -13.98
CA SER A 22 -13.65 10.85 -13.45
C SER A 22 -14.27 10.85 -12.06
N GLU A 23 -15.22 9.95 -11.79
CA GLU A 23 -15.85 9.83 -10.47
C GLU A 23 -14.87 9.36 -9.40
N VAL A 24 -13.96 8.43 -9.75
CA VAL A 24 -12.92 7.97 -8.82
C VAL A 24 -11.93 9.09 -8.54
N LYS A 25 -11.50 9.80 -9.59
CA LYS A 25 -10.60 10.94 -9.46
C LYS A 25 -11.19 12.05 -8.60
N GLN A 26 -12.47 12.40 -8.81
CA GLN A 26 -13.20 13.36 -7.97
C GLN A 26 -13.30 12.94 -6.50
N ASN A 27 -13.48 11.65 -6.23
CA ASN A 27 -13.49 11.14 -4.86
C ASN A 27 -12.11 11.28 -4.20
N VAL A 28 -11.03 11.01 -4.94
CA VAL A 28 -9.66 11.20 -4.46
C VAL A 28 -9.35 12.69 -4.26
N ASP A 29 -9.77 13.57 -5.16
CA ASP A 29 -9.63 15.02 -5.01
C ASP A 29 -10.34 15.51 -3.74
N ALA A 30 -11.55 15.02 -3.46
CA ALA A 30 -12.24 15.34 -2.22
C ALA A 30 -11.47 14.87 -0.99
N LYS A 31 -10.76 13.74 -1.07
CA LYS A 31 -9.91 13.23 0.01
C LYS A 31 -8.61 14.00 0.20
N LEU A 32 -7.98 14.45 -0.89
CA LEU A 32 -6.84 15.36 -0.84
C LEU A 32 -7.21 16.69 -0.16
N ASN A 33 -8.43 17.18 -0.40
CA ASN A 33 -8.96 18.36 0.31
C ASN A 33 -9.33 18.10 1.78
N ASP A 34 -9.39 16.83 2.20
CA ASP A 34 -9.83 16.38 3.53
C ASP A 34 -8.68 15.71 4.32
N GLY A 35 -7.43 16.03 3.97
CA GLY A 35 -6.24 15.65 4.74
C GLY A 35 -5.37 14.55 4.12
N TRP A 36 -5.76 13.94 3.00
CA TRP A 36 -4.82 13.09 2.25
C TRP A 36 -3.73 13.94 1.61
N ILE A 37 -2.55 13.36 1.45
CA ILE A 37 -1.39 14.04 0.90
C ILE A 37 -1.10 13.49 -0.49
N LEU A 38 -1.10 14.37 -1.49
CA LEU A 38 -0.58 14.04 -2.81
C LEU A 38 0.94 14.17 -2.74
N PHE A 39 1.63 13.05 -2.89
CA PHE A 39 3.09 13.05 -2.97
C PHE A 39 3.51 13.14 -4.44
N ASP A 40 4.02 14.30 -4.82
CA ASP A 40 4.59 14.56 -6.15
C ASP A 40 6.11 14.78 -6.00
N PRO A 41 6.95 13.80 -6.34
CA PRO A 41 8.40 13.95 -6.18
C PRO A 41 9.00 14.98 -7.13
N ASP A 42 8.29 15.36 -8.20
CA ASP A 42 8.74 16.37 -9.17
C ASP A 42 8.33 17.80 -8.75
N ASP A 43 7.59 17.95 -7.65
CA ASP A 43 7.24 19.24 -7.07
C ASP A 43 8.36 19.74 -6.14
N GLU A 44 8.94 20.90 -6.46
CA GLU A 44 10.02 21.54 -5.70
C GLU A 44 9.58 21.89 -4.26
N ASP A 45 8.29 22.08 -4.03
CA ASP A 45 7.75 22.33 -2.69
C ASP A 45 7.58 21.03 -1.88
N ALA A 46 7.51 19.87 -2.54
CA ALA A 46 7.38 18.57 -1.88
C ALA A 46 8.73 17.99 -1.45
N LEU A 47 9.76 18.10 -2.30
CA LEU A 47 11.11 17.60 -2.04
C LEU A 47 12.19 18.61 -2.42
N SER A 48 13.12 18.86 -1.49
CA SER A 48 14.40 19.48 -1.83
C SER A 48 15.22 18.57 -2.75
N ASP A 49 16.11 19.14 -3.58
CA ASP A 49 17.05 18.41 -4.45
C ASP A 49 17.70 17.19 -3.77
N TYR A 50 18.21 17.36 -2.54
CA TYR A 50 18.84 16.29 -1.79
C TYR A 50 17.89 15.12 -1.48
N ARG A 51 16.64 15.41 -1.07
CA ARG A 51 15.64 14.38 -0.83
C ARG A 51 15.16 13.72 -2.13
N TYR A 52 15.11 14.48 -3.22
CA TYR A 52 14.80 13.94 -4.55
C TYR A 52 15.89 12.98 -5.04
N GLU A 53 17.18 13.26 -4.76
CA GLU A 53 18.27 12.32 -5.03
C GLU A 53 18.13 11.01 -4.23
N ILE A 54 17.81 11.10 -2.93
CA ILE A 54 17.55 9.91 -2.09
C ILE A 54 16.37 9.10 -2.65
N TYR A 55 15.27 9.78 -2.96
CA TYR A 55 14.09 9.16 -3.55
C TYR A 55 14.42 8.42 -4.85
N ASN A 56 15.21 9.02 -5.72
CA ASN A 56 15.64 8.37 -6.97
C ASN A 56 16.50 7.13 -6.71
N GLN A 57 17.36 7.15 -5.70
CA GLN A 57 18.12 5.96 -5.32
C GLN A 57 17.19 4.84 -4.88
N TYR A 58 16.22 5.11 -4.01
CA TYR A 58 15.21 4.11 -3.63
C TYR A 58 14.42 3.60 -4.84
N LEU A 59 14.05 4.48 -5.77
CA LEU A 59 13.34 4.07 -6.98
C LEU A 59 14.19 3.14 -7.86
N VAL A 60 15.50 3.37 -7.96
CA VAL A 60 16.42 2.48 -8.67
C VAL A 60 16.48 1.12 -7.99
N ASP A 61 16.61 1.09 -6.67
CA ASP A 61 16.72 -0.15 -5.89
C ASP A 61 15.43 -0.98 -6.01
N VAL A 62 14.25 -0.35 -5.88
CA VAL A 62 12.95 -1.00 -6.06
C VAL A 62 12.77 -1.52 -7.50
N LYS A 63 13.16 -0.75 -8.52
CA LYS A 63 13.12 -1.22 -9.93
C LYS A 63 13.97 -2.46 -10.14
N GLN A 64 15.12 -2.55 -9.49
CA GLN A 64 15.95 -3.74 -9.52
C GLN A 64 15.26 -4.92 -8.82
N GLY A 65 14.64 -4.70 -7.66
CA GLY A 65 13.86 -5.72 -6.94
C GLY A 65 12.76 -6.36 -7.80
N PHE A 66 11.96 -5.55 -8.51
CA PHE A 66 10.96 -6.05 -9.46
C PHE A 66 11.57 -6.80 -10.65
N THR A 67 12.75 -6.36 -11.14
CA THR A 67 13.46 -7.08 -12.20
C THR A 67 13.90 -8.46 -11.71
N ASP A 68 14.46 -8.55 -10.50
CA ASP A 68 14.89 -9.81 -9.89
C ASP A 68 13.70 -10.73 -9.61
N LEU A 69 12.54 -10.17 -9.23
CA LEU A 69 11.28 -10.89 -9.07
C LEU A 69 10.79 -11.50 -10.39
N ASP A 70 10.87 -10.77 -11.50
CA ASP A 70 10.54 -11.29 -12.83
C ASP A 70 11.48 -12.42 -13.26
N GLU A 71 12.77 -12.29 -12.99
CA GLU A 71 13.75 -13.35 -13.22
C GLU A 71 13.46 -14.59 -12.35
N LYS A 72 13.10 -14.39 -11.08
CA LYS A 72 12.67 -15.46 -10.17
C LYS A 72 11.44 -16.18 -10.70
N LYS A 73 10.38 -15.44 -11.07
CA LYS A 73 9.16 -16.01 -11.66
C LYS A 73 9.45 -16.81 -12.92
N THR A 74 10.30 -16.28 -13.80
CA THR A 74 10.72 -16.97 -15.03
C THR A 74 11.42 -18.28 -14.72
N ARG A 75 12.36 -18.31 -13.76
CA ARG A 75 13.05 -19.54 -13.33
C ARG A 75 12.09 -20.56 -12.73
N GLU A 76 11.05 -20.11 -12.04
CA GLU A 76 10.02 -20.95 -11.43
C GLU A 76 8.90 -21.37 -12.40
N GLY A 77 8.93 -20.89 -13.65
CA GLY A 77 7.89 -21.13 -14.64
C GLY A 77 6.56 -20.45 -14.31
N ARG A 78 6.58 -19.42 -13.45
CA ARG A 78 5.41 -18.58 -13.16
C ARG A 78 5.21 -17.56 -14.30
N PRO A 79 3.95 -17.26 -14.67
CA PRO A 79 3.68 -16.25 -15.69
C PRO A 79 4.10 -14.86 -15.19
N LEU A 80 4.74 -14.10 -16.07
CA LEU A 80 4.94 -12.66 -15.86
C LEU A 80 3.63 -11.92 -16.14
N LYS A 81 3.41 -10.82 -15.44
CA LYS A 81 2.26 -9.97 -15.72
C LYS A 81 2.51 -9.10 -16.96
N TYR A 82 1.42 -8.65 -17.55
CA TYR A 82 1.42 -7.80 -18.75
C TYR A 82 1.25 -6.31 -18.43
N THR A 83 0.97 -5.97 -17.17
CA THR A 83 0.84 -4.61 -16.66
C THR A 83 2.19 -4.17 -16.09
N ASN A 84 2.51 -2.89 -16.22
CA ASN A 84 3.70 -2.33 -15.59
C ASN A 84 3.47 -2.09 -14.09
N ASP A 85 4.55 -2.12 -13.34
CA ASP A 85 4.60 -1.89 -11.88
C ASP A 85 4.88 -0.45 -11.50
N LEU A 86 4.54 0.50 -12.37
CA LEU A 86 5.05 1.86 -12.20
C LEU A 86 4.50 2.49 -10.92
N GLY A 87 3.18 2.41 -10.70
CA GLY A 87 2.56 2.90 -9.47
C GLY A 87 3.11 2.22 -8.21
N GLU A 88 3.32 0.92 -8.28
CA GLU A 88 3.84 0.07 -7.20
C GLU A 88 5.28 0.45 -6.82
N MET A 89 6.17 0.49 -7.81
CA MET A 89 7.58 0.86 -7.63
C MET A 89 7.72 2.24 -7.01
N HIS A 90 6.96 3.21 -7.53
CA HIS A 90 6.98 4.59 -7.05
C HIS A 90 6.40 4.72 -5.63
N SER A 91 5.35 3.97 -5.31
CA SER A 91 4.75 3.97 -3.97
C SER A 91 5.70 3.37 -2.93
N LEU A 92 6.43 2.31 -3.26
CA LEU A 92 7.45 1.72 -2.38
C LEU A 92 8.62 2.67 -2.15
N ALA A 93 9.14 3.30 -3.20
CA ALA A 93 10.23 4.27 -3.07
C ALA A 93 9.81 5.48 -2.21
N ALA A 94 8.58 5.96 -2.38
CA ALA A 94 8.03 7.02 -1.53
C ALA A 94 7.85 6.55 -0.08
N ALA A 95 7.39 5.32 0.16
CA ALA A 95 7.26 4.79 1.51
C ALA A 95 8.62 4.73 2.23
N MET A 96 9.68 4.30 1.54
CA MET A 96 11.05 4.30 2.06
C MET A 96 11.52 5.71 2.44
N LEU A 97 11.23 6.71 1.60
CA LEU A 97 11.61 8.11 1.86
C LEU A 97 10.82 8.78 2.98
N LEU A 98 9.51 8.50 3.04
CA LEU A 98 8.57 9.15 3.95
C LEU A 98 8.48 8.44 5.30
N GLY A 99 9.03 7.23 5.43
CA GLY A 99 8.82 6.38 6.60
C GLY A 99 7.39 5.84 6.69
N ALA A 100 6.69 5.69 5.54
CA ALA A 100 5.33 5.17 5.53
C ALA A 100 5.35 3.65 5.74
N SER A 101 4.79 3.20 6.87
CA SER A 101 4.91 1.81 7.31
C SER A 101 4.02 0.84 6.55
N ILE A 102 2.96 1.31 5.89
CA ILE A 102 1.96 0.46 5.23
C ILE A 102 1.80 0.88 3.78
N ILE A 103 1.94 -0.08 2.86
CA ILE A 103 1.44 0.02 1.49
C ILE A 103 0.10 -0.70 1.38
N PHE A 104 -0.92 0.02 0.94
CA PHE A 104 -2.21 -0.58 0.63
C PHE A 104 -2.30 -0.94 -0.85
N SER A 105 -2.25 -2.23 -1.18
CA SER A 105 -2.40 -2.72 -2.56
C SER A 105 -3.05 -4.11 -2.61
N ASN A 106 -3.64 -4.43 -3.75
CA ASN A 106 -4.09 -5.79 -4.05
C ASN A 106 -3.12 -6.54 -4.98
N ASP A 107 -2.03 -5.90 -5.39
CA ASP A 107 -0.95 -6.55 -6.14
C ASP A 107 -0.02 -7.27 -5.16
N TYR A 108 0.02 -8.60 -5.27
CA TYR A 108 0.85 -9.44 -4.39
C TYR A 108 2.33 -9.42 -4.79
N ASP A 109 2.67 -8.86 -5.96
CA ASP A 109 4.07 -8.68 -6.36
C ASP A 109 4.77 -7.68 -5.43
N ILE A 110 4.07 -6.65 -4.95
CA ILE A 110 4.57 -5.74 -3.91
C ILE A 110 4.97 -6.52 -2.66
N LEU A 111 4.10 -7.40 -2.18
CA LEU A 111 4.37 -8.19 -0.98
C LEU A 111 5.57 -9.13 -1.17
N GLU A 112 5.75 -9.67 -2.37
CA GLU A 112 6.87 -10.54 -2.68
C GLU A 112 8.17 -9.74 -2.77
N ASP A 113 8.18 -8.61 -3.46
CA ASP A 113 9.35 -7.73 -3.58
C ASP A 113 9.79 -7.14 -2.24
N ILE A 114 8.85 -6.65 -1.41
CA ILE A 114 9.14 -6.20 -0.04
C ILE A 114 9.94 -7.26 0.73
N LYS A 115 9.55 -8.54 0.61
CA LYS A 115 10.18 -9.64 1.36
C LYS A 115 11.50 -10.09 0.76
N ASP A 116 11.56 -10.22 -0.57
CA ASP A 116 12.74 -10.71 -1.26
C ASP A 116 13.87 -9.67 -1.26
N SER A 117 13.52 -8.39 -1.44
CA SER A 117 14.44 -7.25 -1.46
C SER A 117 14.68 -6.63 -0.07
N GLU A 118 14.06 -7.18 0.98
CA GLU A 118 14.08 -6.67 2.36
C GLU A 118 13.81 -5.15 2.46
N LEU A 119 12.76 -4.67 1.78
CA LEU A 119 12.42 -3.25 1.76
C LEU A 119 11.94 -2.79 3.13
N ARG A 120 12.72 -1.87 3.73
CA ARG A 120 12.54 -1.39 5.10
C ARG A 120 12.38 0.12 5.15
N ILE A 121 11.72 0.56 6.22
CA ILE A 121 11.57 1.97 6.60
C ILE A 121 12.15 2.20 7.99
N THR A 122 12.56 3.44 8.25
CA THR A 122 12.92 3.91 9.59
C THR A 122 11.93 5.00 9.97
N VAL A 123 11.05 4.73 10.95
CA VAL A 123 10.06 5.70 11.44
C VAL A 123 10.71 6.70 12.41
N ASP A 124 11.59 6.20 13.29
CA ASP A 124 12.40 6.98 14.22
C ASP A 124 13.87 6.59 14.03
N GLU A 125 14.77 7.57 13.88
CA GLU A 125 16.21 7.34 13.73
C GLU A 125 16.84 6.61 14.93
N ALA A 126 16.16 6.63 16.08
CA ALA A 126 16.58 5.90 17.28
C ALA A 126 16.13 4.42 17.31
N GLU A 127 15.24 4.01 16.40
CA GLU A 127 14.66 2.68 16.33
C GLU A 127 15.24 1.85 15.16
N ASP A 128 15.11 0.52 15.27
CA ASP A 128 15.52 -0.38 14.21
C ASP A 128 14.60 -0.26 13.00
N SER A 129 15.16 -0.36 11.79
CA SER A 129 14.35 -0.32 10.56
C SER A 129 13.43 -1.53 10.45
N GLU A 130 12.15 -1.26 10.19
CA GLU A 130 11.11 -2.26 10.07
C GLU A 130 10.78 -2.56 8.61
N LEU A 131 10.34 -3.78 8.32
CA LEU A 131 9.90 -4.15 6.98
C LEU A 131 8.60 -3.41 6.65
N ILE A 132 8.47 -2.90 5.43
CA ILE A 132 7.23 -2.30 4.96
C ILE A 132 6.10 -3.33 5.09
N GLN A 133 4.98 -2.94 5.69
CA GLN A 133 3.78 -3.75 5.79
C GLN A 133 2.94 -3.59 4.54
N HIS A 134 2.18 -4.63 4.19
CA HIS A 134 1.32 -4.63 3.02
C HIS A 134 -0.09 -5.05 3.41
N ASP A 135 -1.04 -4.13 3.20
CA ASP A 135 -2.45 -4.37 3.44
C ASP A 135 -3.20 -4.56 2.12
N THR A 136 -3.98 -5.63 2.05
CA THR A 136 -4.93 -5.87 0.97
C THR A 136 -6.31 -5.33 1.30
N LEU A 137 -7.23 -5.35 0.33
CA LEU A 137 -8.65 -5.05 0.58
C LEU A 137 -9.24 -5.92 1.71
N VAL A 138 -8.76 -7.16 1.85
CA VAL A 138 -9.20 -8.07 2.91
C VAL A 138 -8.68 -7.63 4.28
N ASP A 139 -7.44 -7.16 4.36
CA ASP A 139 -6.85 -6.58 5.58
C ASP A 139 -7.62 -5.34 6.01
N PHE A 140 -7.86 -4.43 5.08
CA PHE A 140 -8.68 -3.25 5.32
C PHE A 140 -10.08 -3.61 5.84
N CYS A 141 -10.78 -4.53 5.16
CA CYS A 141 -12.09 -5.00 5.63
C CYS A 141 -12.02 -5.66 7.01
N PHE A 142 -10.95 -6.39 7.30
CA PHE A 142 -10.74 -7.00 8.61
C PHE A 142 -10.59 -5.94 9.70
N TYR A 143 -9.72 -4.94 9.49
CA TYR A 143 -9.48 -3.89 10.47
C TYR A 143 -10.69 -2.99 10.71
N LEU A 144 -11.51 -2.72 9.68
CA LEU A 144 -12.76 -1.98 9.85
C LEU A 144 -13.70 -2.64 10.86
N VAL A 145 -13.72 -3.98 10.90
CA VAL A 145 -14.57 -4.73 11.82
C VAL A 145 -13.90 -4.84 13.19
N VAL A 146 -12.60 -5.13 13.24
CA VAL A 146 -11.89 -5.35 14.52
C VAL A 146 -11.76 -4.08 15.35
N PHE A 147 -11.63 -2.92 14.69
CA PHE A 147 -11.58 -1.63 15.37
C PHE A 147 -12.95 -0.94 15.49
N ASP A 148 -14.04 -1.68 15.28
CA ASP A 148 -15.43 -1.20 15.41
C ASP A 148 -15.74 0.08 14.58
N ILE A 149 -15.05 0.27 13.46
CA ILE A 149 -15.24 1.41 12.55
C ILE A 149 -16.50 1.22 11.70
N GLU A 150 -16.79 -0.02 11.29
CA GLU A 150 -17.98 -0.35 10.51
C GLU A 150 -18.54 -1.73 10.89
N ALA A 151 -19.86 -1.88 10.80
CA ALA A 151 -20.53 -3.13 11.12
C ALA A 151 -20.10 -4.24 10.17
N LYS A 152 -19.77 -5.42 10.73
CA LYS A 152 -19.42 -6.64 9.97
C LYS A 152 -20.37 -6.93 8.80
N ALA A 153 -21.67 -6.71 8.98
CA ALA A 153 -22.66 -6.95 7.93
C ALA A 153 -22.46 -6.03 6.70
N ASN A 154 -22.09 -4.77 6.92
CA ASN A 154 -21.85 -3.78 5.86
C ASN A 154 -20.52 -4.06 5.16
N VAL A 155 -19.45 -4.28 5.92
CA VAL A 155 -18.14 -4.67 5.38
C VAL A 155 -18.25 -5.92 4.51
N ARG A 156 -18.97 -6.95 4.97
CA ARG A 156 -19.18 -8.17 4.18
C ARG A 156 -19.96 -7.92 2.89
N LYS A 157 -20.99 -7.05 2.92
CA LYS A 157 -21.74 -6.69 1.70
C LYS A 157 -20.83 -5.97 0.70
N PHE A 158 -20.04 -5.03 1.17
CA PHE A 158 -19.05 -4.31 0.37
C PHE A 158 -18.03 -5.27 -0.26
N LEU A 159 -17.33 -6.07 0.56
CA LEU A 159 -16.35 -7.02 0.05
C LEU A 159 -16.98 -8.03 -0.91
N LYS A 160 -18.22 -8.46 -0.67
CA LYS A 160 -18.94 -9.36 -1.58
C LYS A 160 -19.20 -8.73 -2.95
N ALA A 161 -19.43 -7.42 -3.02
CA ALA A 161 -19.67 -6.71 -4.27
C ALA A 161 -18.40 -6.57 -5.12
N ILE A 162 -17.23 -6.43 -4.48
CA ILE A 162 -15.94 -6.21 -5.16
C ILE A 162 -15.17 -7.52 -5.39
N GLN A 163 -15.05 -8.36 -4.36
CA GLN A 163 -14.31 -9.63 -4.36
C GLN A 163 -15.10 -10.73 -3.64
N PRO A 164 -16.17 -11.29 -4.26
CA PRO A 164 -17.08 -12.24 -3.61
C PRO A 164 -16.38 -13.47 -3.03
N PHE A 165 -15.32 -13.94 -3.68
CA PHE A 165 -14.56 -15.13 -3.26
C PHE A 165 -13.70 -14.90 -2.01
N LYS A 166 -13.45 -13.65 -1.63
CA LYS A 166 -12.61 -13.29 -0.47
C LYS A 166 -13.42 -13.13 0.82
N VAL A 167 -14.76 -13.20 0.77
CA VAL A 167 -15.62 -13.09 1.95
C VAL A 167 -15.37 -14.22 2.95
N SER A 168 -15.11 -15.45 2.48
CA SER A 168 -14.78 -16.57 3.36
C SER A 168 -13.44 -16.35 4.08
N VAL A 169 -12.45 -15.78 3.38
CA VAL A 169 -11.14 -15.43 3.96
C VAL A 169 -11.30 -14.40 5.09
N LEU A 170 -12.09 -13.35 4.85
CA LEU A 170 -12.43 -12.38 5.89
C LEU A 170 -13.11 -13.05 7.09
N ASP A 171 -14.09 -13.92 6.85
CA ASP A 171 -14.82 -14.60 7.92
C ASP A 171 -13.94 -15.52 8.75
N GLU A 172 -13.02 -16.24 8.12
CA GLU A 172 -12.07 -17.12 8.80
C GLU A 172 -11.13 -16.32 9.69
N ARG A 173 -10.56 -15.21 9.19
CA ARG A 173 -9.72 -14.31 9.99
C ARG A 173 -10.47 -13.72 11.19
N LEU A 174 -11.69 -13.24 10.98
CA LEU A 174 -12.51 -12.70 12.07
C LEU A 174 -12.89 -13.75 13.13
N LYS A 175 -13.02 -15.02 12.75
CA LYS A 175 -13.26 -16.12 13.71
C LYS A 175 -12.01 -16.46 14.53
N GLN A 176 -10.84 -16.36 13.90
CA GLN A 176 -9.55 -16.67 14.53
C GLN A 176 -9.04 -15.50 15.39
N PHE A 177 -9.54 -14.29 15.15
CA PHE A 177 -9.20 -13.12 15.94
C PHE A 177 -9.70 -13.30 17.38
N GLN A 178 -8.75 -13.44 18.30
CA GLN A 178 -8.99 -13.28 19.72
C GLN A 178 -8.49 -11.87 20.08
N PRO A 179 -9.37 -10.96 20.52
CA PRO A 179 -8.91 -9.68 21.03
C PRO A 179 -7.92 -9.97 22.16
N LYS A 180 -6.70 -9.45 22.08
CA LYS A 180 -5.81 -9.44 23.24
C LYS A 180 -6.53 -8.64 24.31
N GLU A 181 -6.78 -9.24 25.48
CA GLU A 181 -7.17 -8.49 26.66
C GLU A 181 -6.05 -7.48 26.92
N THR A 182 -6.30 -6.21 26.59
CA THR A 182 -5.49 -5.10 27.05
C THR A 182 -5.75 -4.99 28.55
N GLY A 183 -4.83 -5.56 29.34
CA GLY A 183 -4.75 -5.35 30.78
C GLY A 183 -4.26 -3.94 31.13
#